data_AF-A0A1I7UTS0-F1
#
_entry.id   AF-A0A1I7UTS0-F1
#
_cell.length_a   1.000
_cell.length_b   1.000
_cell.length_c   1.000
_cell.angle_alpha   90.00
_cell.angle_beta   90.00
_cell.angle_gamma   90.00
#
_symmetry.space_group_name_H-M   'P 1'
#
loop_
_entity.id
_entity.type
_entity.pdbx_description
1 polymer ?
#
loop_
_entity_poly.entity_id
_entity_poly.type
_entity_poly.pdbx_seq_one_letter_code
_entity_poly.pdbx_strand_id
1 'polypeptide(L)'
;MDLLRLPLLVLIDVFKNMDNREKFLISFMSKRAKNTLNLTSAPSEFSFQLSESFLIQPEEWDSRIYMKTNKENYLIGGELMRLSFNPRGITLKNETPRNQLLLASHVLDAFPKSTISVAFYDPILPATALEFMTMINQRKFFIKAFTYCMTEVSSFKFVPELLDECTKVTESIKIHAAFPDVFVYTPLRPFKAASLKMFGNTNWFDLENFMSCRDVIIKLRIMSKRTAQTYNSFFSKWMDSDGPLQKLTLFCITKPEYRMIMDALNNQLVSLSLFVIKFNILGEPCNKLTHIGSN
;
A
#
# COMPACT_ATOMS: atom_id res chain seq x y z
N MET A 1 8.95 -34.84 -14.05
CA MET A 1 7.54 -34.59 -14.41
C MET A 1 7.47 -34.19 -15.87
N ASP A 2 6.66 -34.88 -16.67
CA ASP A 2 6.46 -34.62 -18.10
C ASP A 2 5.35 -33.60 -18.39
N LEU A 3 4.90 -32.85 -17.37
CA LEU A 3 3.80 -31.89 -17.49
C LEU A 3 3.98 -30.92 -18.67
N LEU A 4 5.20 -30.38 -18.84
CA LEU A 4 5.50 -29.40 -19.90
C LEU A 4 5.54 -29.98 -21.32
N ARG A 5 5.39 -31.30 -21.48
CA ARG A 5 5.25 -31.97 -22.79
C ARG A 5 3.79 -32.05 -23.25
N LEU A 6 2.83 -31.75 -22.38
CA LEU A 6 1.42 -31.75 -22.73
C LEU A 6 1.10 -30.63 -23.75
N PRO A 7 0.05 -30.80 -24.57
CA PRO A 7 -0.43 -29.75 -25.46
C PRO A 7 -0.80 -28.48 -24.69
N LEU A 8 -0.62 -27.30 -25.32
CA LEU A 8 -0.83 -26.00 -24.67
C LEU A 8 -2.24 -25.84 -24.08
N LEU A 9 -3.28 -26.31 -24.80
CA LEU A 9 -4.67 -26.26 -24.31
C LEU A 9 -4.84 -27.04 -23.00
N VAL A 10 -4.23 -28.22 -22.90
CA VAL A 10 -4.26 -29.03 -21.67
C VAL A 10 -3.51 -28.32 -20.54
N LEU A 11 -2.39 -27.66 -20.84
CA LEU A 11 -1.62 -26.90 -19.85
C LEU A 11 -2.42 -25.70 -19.31
N ILE A 12 -3.20 -25.01 -20.15
CA ILE A 12 -4.10 -23.94 -19.69
C ILE A 12 -5.08 -24.48 -18.66
N ASP A 13 -5.76 -25.59 -18.96
CA ASP A 13 -6.72 -26.19 -18.03
C ASP A 13 -6.05 -26.69 -16.74
N VAL A 14 -4.87 -27.31 -16.84
CA VAL A 14 -4.11 -27.74 -15.65
C VAL A 14 -3.75 -26.53 -14.79
N PHE A 15 -3.14 -25.49 -15.36
CA PHE A 15 -2.73 -24.33 -14.57
C PHE A 15 -3.91 -23.52 -14.05
N LYS A 16 -5.04 -23.50 -14.75
CA LYS A 16 -6.26 -22.87 -14.25
C LYS A 16 -6.76 -23.51 -12.96
N ASN A 17 -6.70 -24.84 -12.87
CA ASN A 17 -7.17 -25.61 -11.71
C ASN A 17 -6.11 -25.81 -10.62
N MET A 18 -4.87 -25.40 -10.89
CA MET A 18 -3.74 -25.51 -9.98
C MET A 18 -3.75 -24.40 -8.94
N ASP A 19 -3.39 -24.71 -7.70
CA ASP A 19 -3.30 -23.71 -6.66
C ASP A 19 -2.08 -22.78 -6.85
N ASN A 20 -2.06 -21.64 -6.16
CA ASN A 20 -0.97 -20.67 -6.31
C ASN A 20 0.39 -21.19 -5.81
N ARG A 21 0.40 -22.16 -4.89
CA ARG A 21 1.64 -22.77 -4.38
C ARG A 21 2.26 -23.67 -5.43
N GLU A 22 1.48 -24.54 -6.03
CA GLU A 22 1.91 -25.44 -7.10
C GLU A 22 2.41 -24.65 -8.30
N LYS A 23 1.67 -23.59 -8.71
CA LYS A 23 2.13 -22.64 -9.73
C LYS A 23 3.49 -22.04 -9.38
N PHE A 24 3.67 -21.63 -8.14
CA PHE A 24 4.93 -21.07 -7.65
C PHE A 24 6.08 -22.07 -7.73
N LEU A 25 5.88 -23.30 -7.26
CA LEU A 25 6.88 -24.37 -7.33
C LEU A 25 7.24 -24.71 -8.78
N ILE A 26 6.26 -24.77 -9.67
CA ILE A 26 6.48 -24.98 -11.10
C ILE A 26 7.28 -23.85 -11.72
N SER A 27 7.03 -22.60 -11.30
CA SER A 27 7.78 -21.44 -11.80
C SER A 27 9.30 -21.55 -11.53
N PHE A 28 9.71 -22.30 -10.50
CA PHE A 28 11.12 -22.54 -10.18
C PHE A 28 11.77 -23.67 -10.96
N MET A 29 11.00 -24.55 -11.61
CA MET A 29 11.56 -25.74 -12.24
C MET A 29 12.40 -25.42 -13.48
N SER A 30 11.97 -24.45 -14.29
CA SER A 30 12.72 -24.02 -15.48
C SER A 30 12.19 -22.70 -16.05
N LYS A 31 13.00 -22.06 -16.90
CA LYS A 31 12.58 -20.89 -17.69
C LYS A 31 11.35 -21.20 -18.56
N ARG A 32 11.27 -22.40 -19.14
CA ARG A 32 10.09 -22.85 -19.92
C ARG A 32 8.86 -22.91 -19.04
N ALA A 33 8.94 -23.54 -17.87
CA ALA A 33 7.83 -23.63 -16.92
C ALA A 33 7.30 -22.25 -16.54
N LYS A 34 8.21 -21.33 -16.18
CA LYS A 34 7.90 -19.93 -15.85
C LYS A 34 7.17 -19.22 -17.00
N ASN A 35 7.69 -19.34 -18.22
CA ASN A 35 7.09 -18.68 -19.38
C ASN A 35 5.73 -19.27 -19.74
N THR A 36 5.57 -20.59 -19.67
CA THR A 36 4.28 -21.24 -19.89
C THR A 36 3.29 -20.76 -18.84
N LEU A 37 3.65 -20.77 -17.55
CA LEU A 37 2.79 -20.29 -16.46
C LEU A 37 2.30 -18.85 -16.71
N ASN A 38 3.19 -17.95 -17.11
CA ASN A 38 2.84 -16.55 -17.42
C ASN A 38 1.80 -16.47 -18.56
N LEU A 39 1.97 -17.28 -19.61
CA LEU A 39 1.08 -17.27 -20.78
C LEU A 39 -0.30 -17.90 -20.53
N THR A 40 -0.37 -18.91 -19.65
CA THR A 40 -1.55 -19.77 -19.54
C THR A 40 -2.35 -19.57 -18.26
N SER A 41 -1.76 -18.96 -17.22
CA SER A 41 -2.46 -18.76 -15.95
C SER A 41 -3.46 -17.61 -16.04
N ALA A 42 -4.51 -17.69 -15.23
CA ALA A 42 -5.33 -16.51 -14.97
C ALA A 42 -4.52 -15.45 -14.20
N PRO A 43 -4.79 -14.14 -14.41
CA PRO A 43 -4.29 -13.10 -13.53
C PRO A 43 -4.59 -13.43 -12.07
N SER A 44 -3.62 -13.19 -11.19
CA SER A 44 -3.77 -13.42 -9.75
C SER A 44 -3.57 -12.11 -9.01
N GLU A 45 -4.03 -12.05 -7.76
CA GLU A 45 -3.73 -10.93 -6.88
C GLU A 45 -2.63 -11.31 -5.90
N PHE A 46 -1.60 -10.47 -5.78
CA PHE A 46 -0.47 -10.71 -4.89
C PHE A 46 -0.29 -9.56 -3.90
N SER A 47 0.03 -9.90 -2.66
CA SER A 47 0.51 -9.00 -1.64
C SER A 47 1.99 -9.26 -1.39
N PHE A 48 2.81 -8.22 -1.50
CA PHE A 48 4.22 -8.23 -1.18
C PHE A 48 4.43 -7.45 0.12
N GLN A 49 5.08 -8.06 1.11
CA GLN A 49 5.43 -7.41 2.36
C GLN A 49 6.94 -7.49 2.57
N LEU A 50 7.61 -6.35 2.48
CA LEU A 50 9.06 -6.23 2.66
C LEU A 50 9.34 -5.68 4.06
N SER A 51 10.13 -6.43 4.82
CA SER A 51 10.61 -6.12 6.16
C SER A 51 11.94 -6.84 6.39
N GLU A 52 12.31 -7.17 7.63
CA GLU A 52 13.39 -8.11 7.92
C GLU A 52 13.18 -9.48 7.25
N SER A 53 11.90 -9.86 7.06
CA SER A 53 11.50 -10.97 6.21
C SER A 53 10.69 -10.48 5.01
N PHE A 54 10.78 -11.20 3.91
CA PHE A 54 9.97 -10.92 2.73
C PHE A 54 8.87 -11.96 2.60
N LEU A 55 7.62 -11.50 2.59
CA LEU A 55 6.43 -12.31 2.49
C LEU A 55 5.69 -12.02 1.18
N ILE A 56 5.32 -13.07 0.47
CA ILE A 56 4.49 -13.02 -0.73
C ILE A 56 3.23 -13.81 -0.45
N GLN A 57 2.08 -13.14 -0.48
CA GLN A 57 0.78 -13.71 -0.20
C GLN A 57 -0.14 -13.53 -1.40
N PRO A 58 -0.53 -14.61 -2.10
CA PRO A 58 -1.64 -14.56 -3.03
C PRO A 58 -2.96 -14.32 -2.27
N GLU A 59 -3.86 -13.50 -2.80
CA GLU A 59 -5.10 -13.14 -2.10
C GLU A 59 -5.99 -14.37 -1.86
N GLU A 60 -6.06 -15.28 -2.83
CA GLU A 60 -6.87 -16.51 -2.78
C GLU A 60 -6.18 -17.69 -2.07
N TRP A 61 -5.29 -17.44 -1.12
CA TRP A 61 -4.64 -18.54 -0.40
C TRP A 61 -5.62 -19.19 0.58
N ASP A 62 -6.08 -20.42 0.32
CA ASP A 62 -6.97 -21.13 1.25
C ASP A 62 -6.21 -21.50 2.53
N SER A 63 -6.39 -20.68 3.57
CA SER A 63 -5.78 -20.87 4.89
C SER A 63 -6.28 -22.12 5.62
N ARG A 64 -7.35 -22.78 5.15
CA ARG A 64 -7.94 -23.97 5.79
C ARG A 64 -7.12 -25.23 5.56
N ILE A 65 -6.18 -25.20 4.61
CA ILE A 65 -5.24 -26.29 4.45
C ILE A 65 -4.14 -26.11 5.49
N TYR A 66 -4.28 -26.80 6.63
CA TYR A 66 -3.23 -26.90 7.66
C TYR A 66 -1.98 -27.52 7.05
N MET A 67 -1.10 -26.68 6.49
CA MET A 67 0.13 -27.14 5.88
C MET A 67 1.27 -27.10 6.88
N LYS A 68 2.00 -28.21 6.97
CA LYS A 68 3.31 -28.26 7.60
C LYS A 68 4.21 -27.25 6.90
N THR A 69 4.87 -26.40 7.67
CA THR A 69 5.81 -25.43 7.11
C THR A 69 7.01 -26.17 6.53
N ASN A 70 7.09 -26.25 5.20
CA ASN A 70 8.24 -26.82 4.51
C ASN A 70 9.23 -25.69 4.21
N LYS A 71 10.49 -25.93 4.60
CA LYS A 71 11.62 -25.05 4.30
C LYS A 71 12.54 -25.76 3.33
N GLU A 72 12.72 -25.19 2.15
CA GLU A 72 13.51 -25.77 1.07
C GLU A 72 14.41 -24.69 0.46
N ASN A 73 15.53 -25.13 -0.12
CA ASN A 73 16.46 -24.24 -0.80
C ASN A 73 16.14 -24.22 -2.29
N TYR A 74 16.07 -23.03 -2.89
CA TYR A 74 15.77 -22.81 -4.30
C TYR A 74 16.84 -21.92 -4.92
N LEU A 75 17.19 -22.18 -6.18
CA LEU A 75 18.14 -21.36 -6.92
C LEU A 75 17.38 -20.33 -7.76
N ILE A 76 17.49 -19.05 -7.42
CA ILE A 76 16.75 -17.95 -8.05
C ILE A 76 17.73 -16.89 -8.51
N GLY A 77 17.82 -16.66 -9.83
CA GLY A 77 18.80 -15.73 -10.38
C GLY A 77 20.26 -16.12 -10.11
N GLY A 78 20.53 -17.40 -9.85
CA GLY A 78 21.85 -17.90 -9.46
C GLY A 78 22.14 -17.83 -7.96
N GLU A 79 21.25 -17.24 -7.16
CA GLU A 79 21.39 -17.14 -5.70
C GLU A 79 20.59 -18.25 -5.01
N LEU A 80 21.22 -18.94 -4.05
CA LEU A 80 20.55 -19.99 -3.27
C LEU A 80 19.74 -19.33 -2.15
N MET A 81 18.42 -19.47 -2.20
CA MET A 81 17.48 -18.84 -1.27
C MET A 81 16.70 -19.90 -0.49
N ARG A 82 16.58 -19.71 0.83
CA ARG A 82 15.79 -20.61 1.67
C ARG A 82 14.36 -20.10 1.82
N LEU A 83 13.43 -20.73 1.12
CA LEU A 83 12.02 -20.37 1.13
C LEU A 83 11.24 -21.22 2.12
N SER A 84 10.25 -20.61 2.76
CA SER A 84 9.31 -21.25 3.67
C SER A 84 7.90 -21.11 3.14
N PHE A 85 7.24 -22.24 2.84
CA PHE A 85 5.85 -22.26 2.41
C PHE A 85 4.95 -22.48 3.63
N ASN A 86 3.98 -21.59 3.83
CA ASN A 86 3.04 -21.67 4.94
C ASN A 86 1.63 -21.22 4.49
N PRO A 87 0.59 -21.37 5.33
CA PRO A 87 -0.79 -21.00 4.97
C PRO A 87 -1.01 -19.51 4.68
N ARG A 88 -0.04 -18.64 4.94
CA ARG A 88 -0.10 -17.20 4.59
C ARG A 88 0.68 -16.88 3.31
N GLY A 89 1.34 -17.85 2.68
CA GLY A 89 2.11 -17.68 1.46
C GLY A 89 3.57 -18.11 1.58
N ILE A 90 4.44 -17.45 0.82
CA ILE A 90 5.88 -17.74 0.74
C ILE A 90 6.64 -16.71 1.57
N THR A 91 7.48 -17.19 2.48
CA THR A 91 8.35 -16.33 3.28
C THR A 91 9.81 -16.62 2.98
N LEU A 92 10.58 -15.56 2.75
CA LEU A 92 12.03 -15.52 2.67
C LEU A 92 12.54 -14.82 3.94
N LYS A 93 13.31 -15.52 4.80
CA LYS A 93 13.74 -15.00 6.12
C LYS A 93 15.22 -14.66 6.15
N ASN A 94 15.56 -13.54 6.80
CA ASN A 94 16.92 -13.11 7.12
C ASN A 94 17.81 -12.94 5.87
N GLU A 95 17.23 -12.37 4.81
CA GLU A 95 17.89 -12.22 3.53
C GLU A 95 18.20 -10.76 3.21
N THR A 96 19.20 -10.58 2.36
CA THR A 96 19.60 -9.26 1.87
C THR A 96 18.48 -8.61 1.04
N PRO A 97 18.38 -7.28 0.99
CA PRO A 97 17.47 -6.56 0.10
C PRO A 97 17.52 -7.07 -1.35
N ARG A 98 18.71 -7.40 -1.85
CA ARG A 98 18.92 -7.96 -3.20
C ARG A 98 18.16 -9.26 -3.40
N ASN A 99 18.19 -10.18 -2.43
CA ASN A 99 17.49 -11.46 -2.52
C ASN A 99 15.98 -11.29 -2.48
N GLN A 100 15.47 -10.34 -1.68
CA GLN A 100 14.05 -9.98 -1.67
C GLN A 100 13.60 -9.48 -3.05
N LEU A 101 14.35 -8.53 -3.63
CA LEU A 101 14.06 -7.97 -4.97
C LEU A 101 14.18 -9.02 -6.08
N LEU A 102 15.17 -9.91 -6.03
CA LEU A 102 15.34 -11.01 -6.98
C LEU A 102 14.15 -11.98 -6.94
N LEU A 103 13.73 -12.40 -5.74
CA LEU A 103 12.55 -13.25 -5.59
C LEU A 103 11.31 -12.53 -6.12
N ALA A 104 11.11 -11.27 -5.76
CA ALA A 104 9.95 -10.51 -6.20
C ALA A 104 9.92 -10.32 -7.73
N SER A 105 11.06 -10.01 -8.33
CA SER A 105 11.23 -9.95 -9.79
C SER A 105 10.85 -11.27 -10.45
N HIS A 106 11.30 -12.41 -9.88
CA HIS A 106 10.92 -13.73 -10.37
C HIS A 106 9.40 -13.94 -10.37
N VAL A 107 8.71 -13.56 -9.29
CA VAL A 107 7.24 -13.64 -9.20
C VAL A 107 6.58 -12.76 -10.25
N LEU A 108 6.99 -11.50 -10.35
CA LEU A 108 6.43 -10.56 -11.33
C LEU A 108 6.64 -11.02 -12.78
N ASP A 109 7.72 -11.76 -13.06
CA ASP A 109 7.97 -12.33 -14.39
C ASP A 109 7.22 -13.65 -14.63
N ALA A 110 6.88 -14.39 -13.56
CA ALA A 110 6.26 -15.70 -13.63
C ALA A 110 4.73 -15.65 -13.78
N PHE A 111 4.10 -14.64 -13.19
CA PHE A 111 2.65 -14.52 -13.16
C PHE A 111 2.17 -13.43 -14.14
N PRO A 112 1.08 -13.68 -14.88
CA PRO A 112 0.52 -12.70 -15.80
C PRO A 112 0.06 -11.45 -15.06
N LYS A 113 -0.05 -10.32 -15.77
CA LYS A 113 -0.38 -8.97 -15.26
C LYS A 113 -1.35 -8.99 -14.09
N SER A 114 -0.76 -9.04 -12.91
CA SER A 114 -1.44 -9.24 -11.65
C SER A 114 -1.81 -7.90 -11.04
N THR A 115 -2.85 -7.90 -10.23
CA THR A 115 -3.09 -6.80 -9.31
C THR A 115 -2.21 -7.01 -8.08
N ILE A 116 -1.54 -5.95 -7.63
CA ILE A 116 -0.60 -6.08 -6.51
C ILE A 116 -0.93 -5.14 -5.36
N SER A 117 -0.71 -5.63 -4.16
CA SER A 117 -0.66 -4.84 -2.93
C SER A 117 0.76 -4.88 -2.39
N VAL A 118 1.28 -3.75 -1.92
CA VAL A 118 2.65 -3.65 -1.43
C VAL A 118 2.64 -3.07 -0.03
N ALA A 119 3.44 -3.65 0.86
CA ALA A 119 3.66 -3.13 2.20
C ALA A 119 5.16 -3.12 2.52
N PHE A 120 5.63 -1.99 3.04
CA PHE A 120 6.99 -1.80 3.52
C PHE A 120 6.94 -1.56 5.03
N TYR A 121 7.75 -2.30 5.77
CA TYR A 121 7.87 -2.19 7.22
C TYR A 121 9.34 -2.05 7.61
N ASP A 122 9.61 -1.44 8.75
CA ASP A 122 10.95 -1.43 9.32
C ASP A 122 11.54 -2.85 9.39
N PRO A 123 12.85 -3.01 9.14
CA PRO A 123 13.86 -1.97 8.90
C PRO A 123 14.13 -1.71 7.40
N ILE A 124 13.15 -1.90 6.50
CA ILE A 124 13.44 -1.80 5.05
C ILE A 124 13.88 -0.38 4.66
N LEU A 125 14.96 -0.29 3.88
CA LEU A 125 15.48 1.01 3.46
C LEU A 125 14.59 1.65 2.38
N PRO A 126 14.36 2.97 2.43
CA PRO A 126 13.53 3.66 1.42
C PRO A 126 14.04 3.48 -0.02
N ALA A 127 15.36 3.35 -0.21
CA ALA A 127 15.95 3.05 -1.52
C ALA A 127 15.51 1.69 -2.07
N THR A 128 15.45 0.66 -1.23
CA THR A 128 14.95 -0.67 -1.63
C THR A 128 13.46 -0.63 -1.93
N ALA A 129 12.69 0.13 -1.16
CA ALA A 129 11.26 0.33 -1.43
C ALA A 129 11.04 1.00 -2.79
N LEU A 130 11.82 2.06 -3.09
CA LEU A 130 11.77 2.76 -4.38
C LEU A 130 12.17 1.83 -5.54
N GLU A 131 13.23 1.04 -5.39
CA GLU A 131 13.65 0.08 -6.41
C GLU A 131 12.55 -0.96 -6.69
N PHE A 132 11.89 -1.47 -5.64
CA PHE A 132 10.76 -2.38 -5.78
C PHE A 132 9.58 -1.74 -6.52
N MET A 133 9.19 -0.52 -6.15
CA MET A 133 8.10 0.21 -6.80
C MET A 133 8.42 0.55 -8.27
N THR A 134 9.67 0.92 -8.55
CA THR A 134 10.17 1.15 -9.91
C THR A 134 10.04 -0.12 -10.76
N MET A 135 10.43 -1.26 -10.22
CA MET A 135 10.36 -2.57 -10.88
C MET A 135 8.92 -2.94 -11.30
N ILE A 136 7.95 -2.66 -10.42
CA ILE A 136 6.51 -2.83 -10.66
C ILE A 136 6.03 -1.90 -11.78
N ASN A 137 6.35 -0.61 -11.66
CA ASN A 137 5.84 0.42 -12.55
C ASN A 137 6.42 0.30 -13.97
N GLN A 138 7.68 -0.11 -14.11
CA GLN A 138 8.31 -0.43 -15.41
C GLN A 138 7.58 -1.55 -16.15
N ARG A 139 7.12 -2.57 -15.41
CA ARG A 139 6.35 -3.69 -15.96
C ARG A 139 4.85 -3.38 -16.12
N LYS A 140 4.41 -2.17 -15.74
CA LYS A 140 3.03 -1.70 -15.83
C LYS A 140 2.04 -2.58 -15.06
N PHE A 141 2.46 -3.13 -13.92
CA PHE A 141 1.55 -3.79 -12.99
C PHE A 141 0.62 -2.78 -12.33
N PHE A 142 -0.58 -3.22 -11.95
CA PHE A 142 -1.57 -2.40 -11.29
C PHE A 142 -1.40 -2.48 -9.78
N ILE A 143 -1.14 -1.36 -9.12
CA ILE A 143 -1.00 -1.32 -7.66
C ILE A 143 -2.35 -0.95 -7.04
N LYS A 144 -2.97 -1.93 -6.40
CA LYS A 144 -4.23 -1.82 -5.66
C LYS A 144 -4.03 -1.04 -4.38
N ALA A 145 -3.10 -1.51 -3.56
CA ALA A 145 -2.84 -0.95 -2.25
C ALA A 145 -1.35 -0.77 -1.97
N PHE A 146 -1.03 0.27 -1.24
CA PHE A 146 0.31 0.60 -0.78
C PHE A 146 0.28 0.88 0.72
N THR A 147 1.20 0.28 1.47
CA THR A 147 1.42 0.53 2.89
C THR A 147 2.90 0.83 3.13
N TYR A 148 3.18 1.90 3.85
CA TYR A 148 4.54 2.29 4.23
C TYR A 148 4.57 2.62 5.71
N CYS A 149 5.17 1.74 6.50
CA CYS A 149 5.22 1.82 7.95
C CYS A 149 6.67 1.91 8.40
N MET A 150 7.11 3.10 8.81
CA MET A 150 8.47 3.35 9.28
C MET A 150 8.49 4.05 10.64
N THR A 151 9.13 3.45 11.62
CA THR A 151 9.33 4.00 12.96
C THR A 151 10.51 4.95 13.00
N GLU A 152 11.59 4.62 12.28
CA GLU A 152 12.83 5.40 12.26
C GLU A 152 13.32 5.58 10.82
N VAL A 153 13.06 6.75 10.26
CA VAL A 153 13.51 7.04 8.89
C VAL A 153 14.95 7.54 8.97
N SER A 154 15.90 6.61 8.89
CA SER A 154 17.34 6.92 8.87
C SER A 154 17.75 7.80 7.68
N SER A 155 16.97 7.77 6.58
CA SER A 155 17.13 8.65 5.43
C SER A 155 15.80 8.89 4.72
N PHE A 156 15.37 10.15 4.64
CA PHE A 156 14.15 10.54 3.92
C PHE A 156 14.42 10.97 2.46
N LYS A 157 15.67 10.86 1.98
CA LYS A 157 16.09 11.32 0.65
C LYS A 157 15.25 10.72 -0.48
N PHE A 158 14.92 9.43 -0.38
CA PHE A 158 14.17 8.70 -1.41
C PHE A 158 12.66 8.68 -1.18
N VAL A 159 12.18 9.28 -0.09
CA VAL A 159 10.75 9.26 0.25
C VAL A 159 9.91 10.03 -0.77
N PRO A 160 10.29 11.25 -1.24
CA PRO A 160 9.52 11.95 -2.26
C PRO A 160 9.34 11.12 -3.54
N GLU A 161 10.43 10.56 -4.06
CA GLU A 161 10.42 9.71 -5.26
C GLU A 161 9.55 8.47 -5.06
N LEU A 162 9.64 7.83 -3.89
CA LEU A 162 8.79 6.68 -3.54
C LEU A 162 7.30 7.07 -3.53
N LEU A 163 6.96 8.22 -2.96
CA LEU A 163 5.59 8.71 -2.91
C LEU A 163 5.05 9.10 -4.29
N ASP A 164 5.91 9.61 -5.18
CA ASP A 164 5.55 9.90 -6.56
C ASP A 164 5.19 8.63 -7.34
N GLU A 165 5.91 7.52 -7.10
CA GLU A 165 5.56 6.21 -7.65
C GLU A 165 4.20 5.69 -7.13
N CYS A 166 3.73 6.18 -5.97
CA CYS A 166 2.45 5.81 -5.38
C CYS A 166 1.26 6.60 -5.94
N THR A 167 1.47 7.63 -6.77
CA THR A 167 0.37 8.43 -7.36
C THR A 167 -0.56 7.59 -8.26
N LYS A 168 -0.09 6.44 -8.74
CA LYS A 168 -0.84 5.48 -9.58
C LYS A 168 -1.62 4.43 -8.78
N VAL A 169 -1.45 4.37 -7.46
CA VAL A 169 -2.19 3.46 -6.59
C VAL A 169 -3.67 3.82 -6.63
N THR A 170 -4.55 2.82 -6.71
CA THR A 170 -5.97 3.04 -7.06
C THR A 170 -6.93 2.85 -5.91
N GLU A 171 -6.67 1.94 -4.97
CA GLU A 171 -7.62 1.69 -3.88
C GLU A 171 -7.18 2.35 -2.59
N SER A 172 -5.99 2.03 -2.07
CA SER A 172 -5.62 2.46 -0.72
C SER A 172 -4.14 2.78 -0.59
N ILE A 173 -3.83 3.97 -0.08
CA ILE A 173 -2.49 4.38 0.35
C ILE A 173 -2.52 4.53 1.86
N LYS A 174 -1.64 3.83 2.56
CA LYS A 174 -1.47 3.93 4.02
C LYS A 174 -0.02 4.27 4.35
N ILE A 175 0.20 5.42 4.96
CA ILE A 175 1.51 5.87 5.40
C ILE A 175 1.48 6.00 6.92
N HIS A 176 2.35 5.25 7.59
CA HIS A 176 2.60 5.37 9.01
C HIS A 176 4.08 5.70 9.21
N ALA A 177 4.41 6.99 9.24
CA ALA A 177 5.80 7.43 9.33
C ALA A 177 5.93 8.69 10.21
N ALA A 178 7.04 8.78 10.94
CA ALA A 178 7.41 9.95 11.73
C ALA A 178 8.51 10.75 11.03
N PHE A 179 8.19 11.38 9.90
CA PHE A 179 9.15 12.25 9.21
C PHE A 179 9.51 13.48 10.08
N PRO A 180 10.73 14.01 9.96
CA PRO A 180 11.12 15.21 10.68
C PRO A 180 10.32 16.42 10.18
N ASP A 181 10.14 17.41 11.04
CA ASP A 181 9.34 18.59 10.75
C ASP A 181 9.88 19.49 9.61
N VAL A 182 11.14 19.28 9.20
CA VAL A 182 11.76 19.96 8.06
C VAL A 182 11.44 19.29 6.71
N PHE A 183 10.94 18.05 6.75
CA PHE A 183 10.54 17.35 5.55
C PHE A 183 9.20 17.89 5.07
N VAL A 184 9.13 18.33 3.82
CA VAL A 184 7.91 18.78 3.15
C VAL A 184 7.83 18.09 1.81
N TYR A 185 6.67 17.51 1.51
CA TYR A 185 6.39 16.81 0.28
C TYR A 185 5.22 17.48 -0.45
N THR A 186 5.48 17.81 -1.71
CA THR A 186 4.47 18.25 -2.67
C THR A 186 4.46 17.24 -3.81
N PRO A 187 3.36 16.51 -4.01
CA PRO A 187 3.31 15.49 -5.04
C PRO A 187 3.37 16.11 -6.44
N LEU A 188 4.09 15.46 -7.35
CA LEU A 188 4.14 15.89 -8.75
C LEU A 188 2.78 15.77 -9.45
N ARG A 189 1.93 14.86 -8.96
CA ARG A 189 0.60 14.58 -9.49
C ARG A 189 -0.36 14.24 -8.35
N PRO A 190 -1.65 14.58 -8.44
CA PRO A 190 -2.63 14.15 -7.45
C PRO A 190 -2.67 12.62 -7.32
N PHE A 191 -2.94 12.14 -6.12
CA PHE A 191 -3.12 10.72 -5.86
C PHE A 191 -4.41 10.21 -6.50
N LYS A 192 -4.37 9.01 -7.09
CA LYS A 192 -5.55 8.35 -7.67
C LYS A 192 -6.26 7.39 -6.73
N ALA A 193 -5.77 7.26 -5.49
CA ALA A 193 -6.27 6.28 -4.55
C ALA A 193 -7.66 6.65 -4.04
N ALA A 194 -8.55 5.67 -3.93
CA ALA A 194 -9.87 5.88 -3.33
C ALA A 194 -9.76 6.25 -1.84
N SER A 195 -8.80 5.67 -1.11
CA SER A 195 -8.58 5.93 0.30
C SER A 195 -7.12 6.29 0.59
N LEU A 196 -6.93 7.31 1.42
CA LEU A 196 -5.63 7.71 1.94
C LEU A 196 -5.66 7.71 3.46
N LYS A 197 -4.68 7.05 4.08
CA LYS A 197 -4.56 6.94 5.53
C LYS A 197 -3.17 7.36 5.96
N MET A 198 -3.09 8.39 6.80
CA MET A 198 -1.83 8.97 7.26
C MET A 198 -1.77 8.92 8.78
N PHE A 199 -0.71 8.29 9.29
CA PHE A 199 -0.44 8.11 10.71
C PHE A 199 0.99 8.55 11.02
N GLY A 200 1.20 9.09 12.22
CA GLY A 200 2.53 9.53 12.66
C GLY A 200 2.64 11.06 12.68
N ASN A 201 3.81 11.59 12.28
CA ASN A 201 3.93 13.04 12.08
C ASN A 201 3.30 13.37 10.73
N THR A 202 2.43 14.37 10.68
CA THR A 202 1.67 14.75 9.48
C THR A 202 1.99 16.16 8.99
N ASN A 203 2.99 16.84 9.58
CA ASN A 203 3.36 18.20 9.21
C ASN A 203 4.06 18.30 7.84
N TRP A 204 4.44 17.15 7.27
CA TRP A 204 5.23 17.08 6.05
C TRP A 204 4.42 17.19 4.75
N PHE A 205 3.10 17.33 4.84
CA PHE A 205 2.24 17.41 3.66
C PHE A 205 1.15 18.47 3.82
N ASP A 206 0.74 19.02 2.68
CA ASP A 206 -0.44 19.87 2.58
C ASP A 206 -1.72 19.02 2.46
N LEU A 207 -2.75 19.32 3.26
CA LEU A 207 -4.05 18.62 3.22
C LEU A 207 -4.70 18.71 1.84
N GLU A 208 -4.50 19.81 1.13
CA GLU A 208 -5.10 20.08 -0.16
C GLU A 208 -4.64 19.10 -1.25
N ASN A 209 -3.40 18.60 -1.14
CA ASN A 209 -2.84 17.64 -2.10
C ASN A 209 -3.61 16.30 -2.16
N PHE A 210 -4.50 16.06 -1.21
CA PHE A 210 -5.23 14.79 -1.05
C PHE A 210 -6.74 14.91 -1.24
N MET A 211 -7.23 16.08 -1.66
CA MET A 211 -8.65 16.27 -2.03
C MET A 211 -9.06 15.40 -3.23
N SER A 212 -8.10 14.82 -3.95
CA SER A 212 -8.29 13.85 -5.03
C SER A 212 -8.68 12.44 -4.55
N CYS A 213 -8.60 12.15 -3.25
CA CYS A 213 -9.01 10.87 -2.65
C CYS A 213 -10.46 10.94 -2.15
N ARG A 214 -11.21 9.82 -2.15
CA ARG A 214 -12.59 9.78 -1.64
C ARG A 214 -12.70 9.72 -0.12
N ASP A 215 -11.84 8.93 0.53
CA ASP A 215 -11.79 8.79 2.00
C ASP A 215 -10.38 9.12 2.51
N VAL A 216 -10.27 10.20 3.28
CA VAL A 216 -9.01 10.65 3.89
C VAL A 216 -9.08 10.45 5.40
N ILE A 217 -8.11 9.70 5.93
CA ILE A 217 -7.96 9.44 7.36
C ILE A 217 -6.60 9.97 7.81
N ILE A 218 -6.59 10.89 8.78
CA ILE A 218 -5.37 11.51 9.28
C ILE A 218 -5.34 11.39 10.80
N LYS A 219 -4.26 10.85 11.35
CA LYS A 219 -3.97 10.91 12.78
C LYS A 219 -3.08 12.11 13.05
N LEU A 220 -3.66 13.15 13.62
CA LEU A 220 -2.96 14.35 14.06
C LEU A 220 -2.16 14.02 15.33
N ARG A 221 -0.96 14.60 15.45
CA ARG A 221 -0.14 14.51 16.65
C ARG A 221 -0.28 15.81 17.42
N ILE A 222 -0.05 15.75 18.74
CA ILE A 222 -0.12 16.90 19.67
C ILE A 222 0.67 18.13 19.17
N MET A 223 1.72 17.92 18.38
CA MET A 223 2.60 18.96 17.85
C MET A 223 2.32 19.28 16.36
N SER A 224 1.05 19.31 15.94
CA SER A 224 0.74 19.75 14.58
C SER A 224 1.06 21.24 14.41
N LYS A 225 1.72 21.59 13.31
CA LYS A 225 2.01 22.98 12.93
C LYS A 225 0.86 23.64 12.17
N ARG A 226 -0.26 22.94 12.00
CA ARG A 226 -1.43 23.46 11.28
C ARG A 226 -2.06 24.59 12.08
N THR A 227 -2.45 25.65 11.36
CA THR A 227 -3.10 26.82 11.94
C THR A 227 -4.57 26.88 11.54
N ALA A 228 -5.33 27.80 12.12
CA ALA A 228 -6.69 28.10 11.66
C ALA A 228 -6.73 28.46 10.16
N GLN A 229 -5.70 29.15 9.66
CA GLN A 229 -5.59 29.47 8.23
C GLN A 229 -5.42 28.20 7.37
N THR A 230 -4.65 27.21 7.83
CA THR A 230 -4.51 25.92 7.13
C THR A 230 -5.87 25.22 6.98
N TYR A 231 -6.65 25.16 8.06
CA TYR A 231 -7.97 24.52 8.02
C TYR A 231 -8.98 25.32 7.19
N ASN A 232 -9.01 26.65 7.31
CA ASN A 232 -9.85 27.52 6.48
C ASN A 232 -9.57 27.32 4.99
N SER A 233 -8.29 27.37 4.58
CA SER A 233 -7.89 27.17 3.18
C SER A 233 -8.33 25.79 2.67
N PHE A 234 -8.08 24.75 3.46
CA PHE A 234 -8.46 23.38 3.10
C PHE A 234 -9.98 23.22 2.94
N PHE A 235 -10.78 23.68 3.91
CA PHE A 235 -12.23 23.53 3.84
C PHE A 235 -12.85 24.39 2.73
N SER A 236 -12.40 25.63 2.53
CA SER A 236 -12.87 26.44 1.40
C SER A 236 -12.59 25.74 0.07
N LYS A 237 -11.35 25.28 -0.15
CA LYS A 237 -11.03 24.57 -1.40
C LYS A 237 -11.77 23.26 -1.55
N TRP A 238 -12.00 22.52 -0.46
CA TRP A 238 -12.80 21.29 -0.54
C TRP A 238 -14.24 21.60 -0.94
N MET A 239 -14.89 22.58 -0.30
CA MET A 239 -16.27 22.99 -0.63
C MET A 239 -16.40 23.54 -2.05
N ASP A 240 -15.39 24.26 -2.53
CA ASP A 240 -15.35 24.83 -3.89
C ASP A 240 -14.87 23.83 -4.95
N SER A 241 -14.36 22.66 -4.54
CA SER A 241 -13.84 21.67 -5.49
C SER A 241 -14.93 20.74 -5.99
N ASP A 242 -14.90 20.43 -7.29
CA ASP A 242 -15.53 19.24 -7.86
C ASP A 242 -14.76 17.94 -7.49
N GLY A 243 -14.01 17.98 -6.39
CA GLY A 243 -13.13 16.92 -5.92
C GLY A 243 -13.93 15.71 -5.41
N PRO A 244 -13.38 14.50 -5.50
CA PRO A 244 -14.07 13.28 -5.10
C PRO A 244 -14.10 13.05 -3.58
N LEU A 245 -13.53 13.95 -2.76
CA LEU A 245 -13.45 13.78 -1.31
C LEU A 245 -14.85 13.78 -0.67
N GLN A 246 -15.21 12.63 -0.10
CA GLN A 246 -16.52 12.39 0.52
C GLN A 246 -16.43 12.27 2.04
N LYS A 247 -15.27 11.85 2.55
CA LYS A 247 -15.09 11.54 3.96
C LYS A 247 -13.73 11.99 4.46
N LEU A 248 -13.73 12.71 5.57
CA LEU A 248 -12.54 13.12 6.29
C LEU A 248 -12.62 12.63 7.74
N THR A 249 -11.66 11.83 8.16
CA THR A 249 -11.55 11.39 9.55
C THR A 249 -10.26 11.91 10.17
N LEU A 250 -10.40 12.71 11.22
CA LEU A 250 -9.26 13.27 11.97
C LEU A 250 -9.19 12.61 13.36
N PHE A 251 -8.07 11.97 13.66
CA PHE A 251 -7.81 11.29 14.93
C PHE A 251 -6.81 12.05 15.79
N CYS A 252 -6.90 11.83 17.11
CA CYS A 252 -5.96 12.32 18.13
C CYS A 252 -5.84 13.84 18.20
N ILE A 253 -6.97 14.52 18.01
CA ILE A 253 -7.06 15.99 17.99
C ILE A 253 -7.01 16.53 19.42
N THR A 254 -6.29 17.62 19.62
CA THR A 254 -6.32 18.36 20.89
C THR A 254 -7.55 19.26 20.98
N LYS A 255 -8.01 19.62 22.18
CA LYS A 255 -9.17 20.53 22.33
C LYS A 255 -8.98 21.89 21.61
N PRO A 256 -7.82 22.55 21.68
CA PRO A 256 -7.60 23.79 20.93
C PRO A 256 -7.68 23.59 19.42
N GLU A 257 -7.07 22.53 18.89
CA GLU A 257 -7.10 22.21 17.46
C GLU A 257 -8.51 21.86 16.98
N TYR A 258 -9.28 21.11 17.77
CA TYR A 258 -10.69 20.85 17.49
C TYR A 258 -11.49 22.15 17.35
N ARG A 259 -11.29 23.13 18.24
CA ARG A 259 -11.94 24.45 18.12
C ARG A 259 -11.56 25.14 16.82
N MET A 260 -10.28 25.16 16.46
CA MET A 260 -9.83 25.76 15.18
C MET A 260 -10.50 25.10 13.96
N ILE A 261 -10.62 23.77 13.97
CA ILE A 261 -11.29 23.03 12.89
C ILE A 261 -12.78 23.38 12.83
N MET A 262 -13.45 23.42 13.98
CA MET A 262 -14.88 23.75 14.04
C MET A 262 -15.15 25.21 13.64
N ASP A 263 -14.32 26.16 14.06
CA ASP A 263 -14.42 27.56 13.65
C ASP A 263 -14.25 27.69 12.14
N ALA A 264 -13.27 26.97 11.57
CA ALA A 264 -13.06 26.95 10.13
C ALA A 264 -14.24 26.36 9.36
N LEU A 265 -14.81 25.25 9.84
CA LEU A 265 -16.02 24.65 9.27
C LEU A 265 -17.23 25.58 9.35
N ASN A 266 -17.46 26.21 10.51
CA ASN A 266 -18.59 27.11 10.73
C ASN A 266 -18.59 28.30 9.77
N ASN A 267 -17.42 28.76 9.36
CA ASN A 267 -17.29 29.83 8.36
C ASN A 267 -17.70 29.39 6.94
N GLN A 268 -17.73 28.08 6.65
CA GLN A 268 -18.02 27.53 5.32
C GLN A 268 -19.44 26.92 5.19
N LEU A 269 -20.13 26.67 6.31
CA LEU A 269 -21.45 25.98 6.37
C LEU A 269 -22.62 26.70 5.67
N VAL A 270 -22.36 27.79 4.94
CA VAL A 270 -23.36 28.48 4.10
C VAL A 270 -23.62 27.70 2.79
N SER A 271 -22.75 26.77 2.40
CA SER A 271 -22.88 25.92 1.20
C SER A 271 -22.84 24.44 1.61
N LEU A 272 -23.96 23.72 1.57
CA LEU A 272 -24.06 22.35 2.11
C LEU A 272 -24.16 21.28 1.01
N SER A 273 -23.12 20.45 0.94
CA SER A 273 -23.10 19.10 0.35
C SER A 273 -22.89 18.04 1.46
N LEU A 274 -23.34 16.80 1.22
CA LEU A 274 -23.29 15.69 2.18
C LEU A 274 -21.85 15.18 2.39
N PHE A 275 -21.24 15.50 3.54
CA PHE A 275 -19.92 15.00 3.92
C PHE A 275 -19.92 14.38 5.32
N VAL A 276 -19.07 13.36 5.52
CA VAL A 276 -18.88 12.74 6.84
C VAL A 276 -17.55 13.20 7.42
N ILE A 277 -17.62 13.96 8.51
CA ILE A 277 -16.45 14.35 9.30
C ILE A 277 -16.49 13.64 10.65
N LYS A 278 -15.48 12.80 10.92
CA LYS A 278 -15.36 12.08 12.20
C LYS A 278 -14.15 12.55 12.98
N PHE A 279 -14.37 12.86 14.25
CA PHE A 279 -13.34 13.33 15.17
C PHE A 279 -13.09 12.32 16.31
N ASN A 280 -11.84 12.22 16.73
CA ASN A 280 -11.46 11.53 17.96
C ASN A 280 -10.54 12.42 18.80
N ILE A 281 -11.06 12.89 19.94
CA ILE A 281 -10.39 13.85 20.83
C ILE A 281 -9.61 13.07 21.88
N LEU A 282 -8.33 13.43 22.08
CA LEU A 282 -7.49 12.80 23.11
C LEU A 282 -8.08 13.03 24.52
N GLY A 283 -8.27 11.95 25.28
CA GLY A 283 -8.76 11.99 26.66
C GLY A 283 -10.28 11.94 26.82
N GLU A 284 -11.04 11.80 25.73
CA GLU A 284 -12.48 11.50 25.78
C GLU A 284 -12.74 10.06 25.28
N PRO A 285 -13.75 9.35 25.81
CA PRO A 285 -14.12 8.04 25.29
C PRO A 285 -14.43 8.15 23.79
N CYS A 286 -13.80 7.27 22.98
CA CYS A 286 -13.98 7.23 21.53
C CYS A 286 -15.47 7.17 21.17
N ASN A 287 -16.02 8.23 20.55
CA ASN A 287 -17.14 8.25 19.58
C ASN A 287 -17.96 9.57 19.58
N LYS A 288 -17.33 10.72 19.33
CA LYS A 288 -18.09 11.90 18.83
C LYS A 288 -18.15 11.84 17.31
N LEU A 289 -19.20 11.22 16.76
CA LEU A 289 -19.54 11.39 15.34
C LEU A 289 -20.25 12.74 15.19
N THR A 290 -19.74 13.60 14.32
CA THR A 290 -20.46 14.80 13.89
C THR A 290 -20.98 14.51 12.49
N HIS A 291 -22.25 14.11 12.39
CA HIS A 291 -22.90 14.04 11.09
C HIS A 291 -23.23 15.47 10.65
N ILE A 292 -22.55 15.95 9.61
CA ILE A 292 -22.93 17.19 8.93
C ILE A 292 -23.78 16.74 7.74
N GLY A 293 -25.08 16.56 7.98
CA GLY A 293 -26.07 16.25 6.95
C GLY A 293 -27.21 17.24 7.05
N SER A 294 -27.68 17.76 5.91
CA SER A 294 -28.98 18.43 5.84
C SER A 294 -30.08 17.38 5.67
N ASN A 295 -31.24 17.65 6.28
CA ASN A 295 -32.51 17.11 5.79
C ASN A 295 -32.82 17.69 4.41
#